data_AF-A0A7S3LLB9-F1
#
_entry.id   AF-A0A7S3LLB9-F1
#
_cell.length_a   1.000
_cell.length_b   1.000
_cell.length_c   1.000
_cell.angle_alpha   90.00
_cell.angle_beta   90.00
_cell.angle_gamma   90.00
#
_symmetry.space_group_name_H-M   'P 1'
#
loop_
_entity.id
_entity.type
_entity.pdbx_description
1 polymer ?
#
loop_
_entity_poly.entity_id
_entity_poly.type
_entity_poly.pdbx_seq_one_letter_code
_entity_poly.pdbx_strand_id
1 'polypeptide(L)'
;MEKPAEVVLSDEFSPPPRQATLDAEFQKALQVEKDLYQAVRDSEREMQDIVSLRKREEQVIILEKSVFETAREKAKENTVDESAVEIQEEKDENHVDYLTPFLQNVHDISAITLEEAEDARDECLKAMKERLLERANIIQCRLDEENSLLAKKQAAFQRNRDHVEGADDEFERFCAEAMFRIQILEQRLSQHEETALQKYANLDQKLRQDPRLTGLNAK
;
A
#
# COMPACT_ATOMS: atom_id res chain seq x y z
N MET A 1 20.10 -16.28 -30.07
CA MET A 1 21.45 -16.23 -29.48
C MET A 1 22.46 -16.21 -30.62
N GLU A 2 23.01 -15.05 -30.96
CA GLU A 2 24.19 -14.98 -31.83
C GLU A 2 25.37 -15.63 -31.09
N LYS A 3 26.11 -16.52 -31.77
CA LYS A 3 27.31 -17.13 -31.20
C LYS A 3 28.38 -16.05 -30.98
N PRO A 4 29.15 -16.09 -29.87
CA PRO A 4 30.24 -15.14 -29.65
C PRO A 4 31.24 -15.20 -30.81
N ALA A 5 31.81 -14.05 -31.17
CA ALA A 5 32.82 -13.97 -32.23
C ALA A 5 34.00 -14.89 -31.88
N GLU A 6 34.20 -15.93 -32.70
CA GLU A 6 35.28 -16.90 -32.52
C GLU A 6 36.58 -16.27 -33.05
N VAL A 7 37.42 -15.80 -32.13
CA VAL A 7 38.74 -15.24 -32.47
C VAL A 7 39.70 -16.40 -32.72
N VAL A 8 39.88 -16.74 -33.99
CA VAL A 8 40.85 -17.76 -34.42
C VAL A 8 42.19 -17.08 -34.67
N LEU A 9 43.25 -17.52 -33.97
CA LEU A 9 44.62 -17.12 -34.29
C LEU A 9 44.98 -17.73 -35.66
N SER A 10 45.06 -16.89 -36.68
CA SER A 10 45.53 -17.29 -38.01
C SER A 10 47.03 -17.62 -37.94
N ASP A 11 47.38 -18.88 -38.18
CA ASP A 11 48.76 -19.33 -38.33
C ASP A 11 49.46 -18.57 -39.48
N GLU A 12 50.76 -18.32 -39.39
CA GLU A 12 51.55 -17.47 -40.32
C GLU A 12 51.47 -17.94 -41.79
N PHE A 13 51.03 -19.17 -42.02
CA PHE A 13 50.89 -19.80 -43.34
C PHE A 13 49.43 -19.98 -43.79
N SER A 14 48.45 -19.47 -43.05
CA SER A 14 47.04 -19.54 -43.46
C SER A 14 46.75 -18.64 -44.67
N PRO A 15 45.96 -19.11 -45.66
CA PRO A 15 45.63 -18.28 -46.81
C PRO A 15 44.78 -17.09 -46.33
N PRO A 16 45.07 -15.86 -46.81
CA PRO A 16 44.34 -14.69 -46.37
C PRO A 16 42.84 -14.83 -46.68
N PRO A 17 41.95 -14.39 -45.78
CA PRO A 17 40.53 -14.39 -46.03
C PRO A 17 40.21 -13.61 -47.30
N ARG A 18 39.15 -14.02 -48.01
CA ARG A 18 38.77 -13.38 -49.28
C ARG A 18 38.39 -11.92 -49.01
N GLN A 19 38.83 -11.01 -49.87
CA GLN A 19 38.50 -9.58 -49.71
C GLN A 19 36.99 -9.34 -49.56
N ALA A 20 36.17 -10.07 -50.32
CA ALA A 20 34.71 -9.98 -50.23
C ALA A 20 34.13 -10.37 -48.86
N THR A 21 34.76 -11.30 -48.12
CA THR A 21 34.28 -11.67 -46.78
C THR A 21 34.67 -10.62 -45.75
N LEU A 22 35.87 -10.05 -45.85
CA LEU A 22 36.31 -8.94 -45.00
C LEU A 22 35.43 -7.70 -45.21
N ASP A 23 35.12 -7.36 -46.46
CA ASP A 23 34.27 -6.21 -46.78
C ASP A 23 32.84 -6.42 -46.24
N ALA A 24 32.30 -7.63 -46.33
CA ALA A 24 30.98 -7.97 -45.78
C ALA A 24 30.94 -7.90 -44.25
N GLU A 25 31.96 -8.41 -43.57
CA GLU A 25 32.09 -8.33 -42.11
C GLU A 25 32.23 -6.88 -41.63
N PHE A 26 33.02 -6.08 -42.34
CA PHE A 26 33.19 -4.66 -42.06
C PHE A 26 31.88 -3.88 -42.20
N GLN A 27 31.12 -4.12 -43.28
CA GLN A 27 29.79 -3.52 -43.46
C GLN A 27 28.80 -3.95 -42.37
N LYS A 28 28.83 -5.22 -41.95
CA LYS A 28 28.02 -5.71 -40.82
C LYS A 28 28.39 -4.98 -39.52
N ALA A 29 29.68 -4.83 -39.23
CA ALA A 29 30.15 -4.14 -38.04
C ALA A 29 29.71 -2.65 -38.01
N LEU A 30 29.81 -1.95 -39.14
CA LEU A 30 29.33 -0.56 -39.26
C LEU A 30 27.82 -0.44 -39.04
N GLN A 31 27.04 -1.39 -39.55
CA GLN A 31 25.60 -1.40 -39.35
C GLN A 31 25.24 -1.65 -37.88
N VAL A 32 25.89 -2.62 -37.23
CA VAL A 32 25.69 -2.90 -35.80
C VAL A 32 26.11 -1.70 -34.93
N GLU A 33 27.22 -1.05 -35.25
CA GLU A 33 27.64 0.17 -34.56
C GLU A 33 26.56 1.26 -34.64
N LYS A 34 26.04 1.52 -35.84
CA LYS A 34 24.95 2.48 -36.05
C LYS A 34 23.69 2.13 -35.25
N ASP A 35 23.31 0.85 -35.25
CA ASP A 35 22.12 0.38 -34.54
C ASP A 35 22.28 0.50 -33.02
N LEU A 36 23.48 0.20 -32.49
CA LEU A 36 23.80 0.39 -31.08
C LEU A 36 23.76 1.87 -30.66
N TYR A 37 24.32 2.78 -31.47
CA TYR A 37 24.23 4.21 -31.21
C TYR A 37 22.79 4.71 -31.17
N GLN A 38 21.94 4.19 -32.06
CA GLN A 38 20.53 4.55 -32.08
C GLN A 38 19.81 4.00 -30.84
N ALA A 39 20.05 2.74 -30.46
CA ALA A 39 19.47 2.13 -29.28
C ALA A 39 19.82 2.88 -27.98
N VAL A 40 21.08 3.32 -27.83
CA VAL A 40 21.51 4.13 -26.68
C VAL A 40 20.76 5.46 -26.64
N ARG A 41 20.63 6.17 -27.77
CA ARG A 41 19.89 7.43 -27.83
C ARG A 41 18.41 7.29 -27.53
N ASP A 42 17.80 6.21 -28.02
CA ASP A 42 16.39 5.94 -27.77
C ASP A 42 16.16 5.64 -26.27
N SER A 43 17.07 4.87 -25.66
CA SER A 43 17.05 4.61 -24.21
C SER A 43 17.27 5.88 -23.38
N GLU A 44 18.20 6.75 -23.78
CA GLU A 44 18.42 8.04 -23.12
C GLU A 44 17.16 8.92 -23.14
N ARG A 45 16.46 8.95 -24.28
CA ARG A 45 15.20 9.70 -24.40
C ARG A 45 14.11 9.11 -23.50
N GLU A 46 13.95 7.79 -23.50
CA GLU A 46 12.97 7.10 -22.64
C GLU A 46 13.22 7.39 -21.16
N MET A 47 14.48 7.31 -20.71
CA MET A 47 14.84 7.64 -19.33
C MET A 47 14.51 9.09 -18.99
N GLN A 48 14.79 10.02 -19.90
CA GLN A 48 14.48 11.43 -19.69
C GLN A 48 12.96 11.67 -19.57
N ASP A 49 12.16 11.00 -20.39
CA ASP A 49 10.70 11.08 -20.34
C ASP A 49 10.18 10.53 -19.01
N ILE A 50 10.66 9.37 -18.54
CA ILE A 50 10.30 8.79 -17.24
C ILE A 50 10.61 9.76 -16.10
N VAL A 51 11.82 10.33 -16.07
CA VAL A 51 12.21 11.28 -15.02
C VAL A 51 11.33 12.53 -15.05
N SER A 52 10.98 13.03 -16.23
CA SER A 52 10.11 14.21 -16.37
C SER A 52 8.69 13.92 -15.88
N LEU A 53 8.16 12.72 -16.15
CA LEU A 53 6.85 12.29 -15.71
C LEU A 53 6.80 12.15 -14.19
N ARG A 54 7.79 11.49 -13.59
CA ARG A 54 7.90 11.33 -12.13
C ARG A 54 7.96 12.68 -11.41
N LYS A 55 8.74 13.63 -11.92
CA LYS A 55 8.79 14.99 -11.37
C LYS A 55 7.42 15.68 -11.39
N ARG A 56 6.62 15.45 -12.43
CA ARG A 56 5.27 16.03 -12.53
C ARG A 56 4.29 15.34 -11.56
N GLU A 57 4.37 14.02 -11.44
CA GLU A 57 3.57 13.24 -10.47
C GLU A 57 3.87 13.67 -9.04
N GLU A 58 5.15 13.83 -8.68
CA GLU A 58 5.58 14.26 -7.35
C GLU A 58 5.16 15.70 -7.00
N GLN A 59 5.01 16.58 -8.00
CA GLN A 59 4.49 17.94 -7.80
C GLN A 59 3.00 17.97 -7.44
N VAL A 60 2.25 16.93 -7.76
CA VAL A 60 0.79 16.85 -7.56
C VAL A 60 0.46 15.71 -6.60
N ILE A 61 1.20 15.62 -5.49
CA ILE A 61 0.83 14.75 -4.38
C ILE A 61 -0.16 15.52 -3.49
N ILE A 62 -1.45 15.32 -3.72
CA ILE A 62 -2.49 15.73 -2.79
C ILE A 62 -2.68 14.56 -1.81
N LEU A 63 -2.17 14.71 -0.60
CA LEU A 63 -2.42 13.76 0.47
C LEU A 63 -3.82 14.06 1.03
N GLU A 64 -4.80 13.20 0.76
CA GLU A 64 -6.11 13.27 1.42
C GLU A 64 -5.94 12.91 2.90
N LYS A 65 -5.62 13.94 3.71
CA LYS A 65 -5.49 13.80 5.15
C LYS A 65 -6.87 13.56 5.74
N SER A 66 -6.98 12.53 6.58
CA SER A 66 -8.19 12.31 7.35
C SER A 66 -8.43 13.48 8.32
N VAL A 67 -9.68 13.74 8.70
CA VAL A 67 -10.05 14.77 9.69
C VAL A 67 -9.23 14.63 10.98
N PHE A 68 -8.87 13.39 11.34
CA PHE A 68 -8.01 13.04 12.48
C PHE A 68 -6.55 13.50 12.33
N GLU A 69 -5.98 13.47 11.11
CA GLU A 69 -4.61 13.92 10.86
C GLU A 69 -4.49 15.45 10.93
N THR A 70 -5.52 16.15 10.44
CA THR A 70 -5.58 17.61 10.50
C THR A 70 -5.76 18.10 11.94
N ALA A 71 -6.57 17.40 12.75
CA ALA A 71 -6.70 17.68 14.18
C ALA A 71 -5.38 17.42 14.95
N ARG A 72 -4.60 16.41 14.55
CA ARG A 72 -3.29 16.07 15.15
C ARG A 72 -2.23 17.15 14.92
N GLU A 73 -2.18 17.75 13.73
CA GLU A 73 -1.24 18.83 13.42
C GLU A 73 -1.56 20.10 14.23
N LYS A 74 -2.85 20.47 14.31
CA LYS A 74 -3.30 21.61 15.13
C LYS A 74 -3.05 21.41 16.63
N ALA A 75 -3.25 20.19 17.14
CA ALA A 75 -2.95 19.87 18.53
C ALA A 75 -1.45 19.97 18.83
N LYS A 76 -0.58 19.52 17.91
CA LYS A 76 0.88 19.69 18.05
C LYS A 76 1.28 21.15 18.05
N GLU A 77 0.71 21.98 17.17
CA GLU A 77 1.00 23.41 17.09
C GLU A 77 0.64 24.16 18.38
N ASN A 78 -0.47 23.78 19.03
CA ASN A 78 -0.91 24.37 20.30
C ASN A 78 -0.13 23.87 21.54
N THR A 79 0.54 22.71 21.48
CA THR A 79 1.28 22.13 22.63
C THR A 79 2.72 22.63 22.78
N VAL A 80 3.25 23.39 21.82
CA VAL A 80 4.65 23.88 21.88
C VAL A 80 4.82 25.00 22.92
N ASP A 81 3.75 25.64 23.41
CA ASP A 81 3.84 26.82 24.28
C ASP A 81 3.50 26.60 25.77
N GLU A 82 3.12 25.39 26.22
CA GLU A 82 2.82 25.16 27.64
C GLU A 82 3.52 23.90 28.21
N SER A 83 4.73 24.16 28.70
CA SER A 83 5.35 23.60 29.92
C SER A 83 5.18 22.11 30.26
N ALA A 84 6.32 21.43 30.20
CA ALA A 84 6.70 20.26 30.98
C ALA A 84 6.13 20.22 32.41
N VAL A 85 5.23 19.26 32.70
CA VAL A 85 5.13 18.54 34.00
C VAL A 85 4.52 17.15 33.76
N GLU A 86 5.28 16.13 34.15
CA GLU A 86 4.89 14.79 34.64
C GLU A 86 3.53 14.20 34.24
N ILE A 87 3.55 13.16 33.40
CA ILE A 87 3.32 11.76 33.77
C ILE A 87 3.91 10.92 32.65
N GLN A 88 4.88 10.09 33.03
CA GLN A 88 5.57 9.16 32.14
C GLN A 88 4.72 7.88 32.03
N GLU A 89 3.51 8.01 31.49
CA GLU A 89 2.83 6.90 30.84
C GLU A 89 3.38 6.85 29.42
N GLU A 90 3.82 5.67 28.99
CA GLU A 90 4.38 5.40 27.66
C GLU A 90 3.55 6.12 26.59
N LYS A 91 4.08 7.26 26.11
CA LYS A 91 3.55 7.93 24.94
C LYS A 91 3.90 7.05 23.76
N ASP A 92 3.06 6.05 23.52
CA ASP A 92 2.86 5.47 22.20
C ASP A 92 2.85 6.68 21.24
N GLU A 93 3.81 6.81 20.33
CA GLU A 93 3.90 7.96 19.41
C GLU A 93 2.65 8.07 18.49
N ASN A 94 1.81 7.02 18.55
CA ASN A 94 0.51 6.85 17.95
C ASN A 94 -0.68 6.99 18.91
N HIS A 95 -0.49 7.47 20.15
CA HIS A 95 -1.60 7.79 21.05
C HIS A 95 -2.34 9.01 20.50
N VAL A 96 -3.29 8.74 19.61
CA VAL A 96 -4.21 9.73 19.06
C VAL A 96 -5.27 9.97 20.11
N ASP A 97 -5.46 11.23 20.47
CA ASP A 97 -6.55 11.63 21.35
C ASP A 97 -7.89 11.24 20.71
N TYR A 98 -8.59 10.35 21.40
CA TYR A 98 -9.82 9.73 20.94
C TYR A 98 -11.03 10.66 21.00
N LEU A 99 -10.95 11.79 21.72
CA LEU A 99 -12.10 12.66 21.97
C LEU A 99 -11.96 14.06 21.37
N THR A 100 -10.75 14.63 21.30
CA THR A 100 -10.53 15.99 20.77
C THR A 100 -11.19 16.29 19.42
N PRO A 101 -11.21 15.38 18.41
CA PRO A 101 -11.90 15.63 17.15
C PRO A 101 -13.40 15.91 17.29
N PHE A 102 -14.03 15.38 18.33
CA PHE A 102 -15.48 15.47 18.58
C PHE A 102 -15.83 16.65 19.50
N LEU A 103 -14.84 17.37 20.04
CA LEU A 103 -15.02 18.55 20.89
C LEU A 103 -14.77 19.87 20.15
N GLN A 104 -14.57 19.86 18.83
CA GLN A 104 -14.18 21.04 18.05
C GLN A 104 -15.19 22.20 18.12
N ASN A 105 -16.47 21.88 18.35
CA ASN A 105 -17.56 22.85 18.44
C ASN A 105 -17.80 23.32 19.88
N VAL A 106 -17.11 22.76 20.87
CA VAL A 106 -17.26 23.13 22.28
C VAL A 106 -16.37 24.34 22.55
N HIS A 107 -16.99 25.47 22.91
CA HIS A 107 -16.27 26.72 23.15
C HIS A 107 -15.44 26.73 24.44
N ASP A 108 -15.91 26.04 25.49
CA ASP A 108 -15.19 25.88 26.75
C ASP A 108 -15.38 24.44 27.28
N ILE A 109 -14.32 23.64 27.20
CA ILE A 109 -14.29 22.25 27.66
C ILE A 109 -14.53 22.17 29.18
N SER A 110 -14.16 23.22 29.93
CA SER A 110 -14.34 23.27 31.39
C SER A 110 -15.79 23.51 31.81
N ALA A 111 -16.61 24.02 30.90
CA ALA A 111 -18.02 24.35 31.10
C ALA A 111 -18.92 23.67 30.05
N ILE A 112 -18.53 22.48 29.58
CA ILE A 112 -19.30 21.72 28.59
C ILE A 112 -20.70 21.41 29.12
N THR A 113 -21.71 21.65 28.28
CA THR A 113 -23.09 21.31 28.63
C THR A 113 -23.32 19.80 28.59
N LEU A 114 -24.37 19.32 29.27
CA LEU A 114 -24.73 17.90 29.25
C LEU A 114 -25.00 17.41 27.81
N GLU A 115 -25.68 18.22 27.01
CA GLU A 115 -26.04 17.93 25.61
C GLU A 115 -24.78 17.82 24.73
N GLU A 116 -23.87 18.80 24.81
CA GLU A 116 -22.61 18.76 24.06
C GLU A 116 -21.72 17.57 24.46
N ALA A 117 -21.71 17.20 25.74
CA ALA A 117 -20.98 16.03 26.23
C ALA A 117 -21.59 14.71 25.73
N GLU A 118 -22.93 14.62 25.69
CA GLU A 118 -23.65 13.46 25.12
C GLU A 118 -23.39 13.32 23.63
N ASP A 119 -23.50 14.42 22.88
CA ASP A 119 -23.25 14.44 21.44
C ASP A 119 -21.80 14.03 21.13
N ALA A 120 -20.81 14.61 21.81
CA ALA A 120 -19.40 14.27 21.61
C ALA A 120 -19.09 12.79 21.91
N ARG A 121 -19.71 12.22 22.96
CA ARG A 121 -19.59 10.80 23.29
C ARG A 121 -20.19 9.94 22.18
N ASP A 122 -21.41 10.26 21.77
CA ASP A 122 -22.17 9.46 20.80
C ASP A 122 -21.53 9.51 19.41
N GLU A 123 -21.02 10.68 18.98
CA GLU A 123 -20.24 10.82 17.75
C GLU A 123 -18.92 10.04 17.82
N CYS A 124 -18.20 10.09 18.94
CA CYS A 124 -16.96 9.33 19.13
C CYS A 124 -17.21 7.82 19.01
N LEU A 125 -18.23 7.29 19.69
CA LEU A 125 -18.61 5.89 19.64
C LEU A 125 -19.10 5.47 18.26
N LYS A 126 -19.89 6.33 17.60
CA LYS A 126 -20.36 6.10 16.23
C LYS A 126 -19.19 6.01 15.26
N ALA A 127 -18.24 6.93 15.31
CA ALA A 127 -17.04 6.92 14.47
C ALA A 127 -16.20 5.65 14.70
N MET A 128 -16.05 5.20 15.94
CA MET A 128 -15.36 3.94 16.25
C MET A 128 -16.09 2.74 15.65
N LYS A 129 -17.42 2.68 15.77
CA LYS A 129 -18.25 1.63 15.16
C LYS A 129 -18.11 1.62 13.64
N GLU A 130 -18.22 2.77 13.00
CA GLU A 130 -18.06 2.91 11.55
C GLU A 130 -16.67 2.43 11.11
N ARG A 131 -15.60 2.80 11.80
CA ARG A 131 -14.24 2.33 11.51
C ARG A 131 -14.07 0.83 11.66
N LEU A 132 -14.69 0.23 12.69
CA LEU A 132 -14.66 -1.22 12.87
C LEU A 132 -15.41 -1.95 11.75
N LEU A 133 -16.56 -1.41 11.32
CA LEU A 133 -17.34 -1.95 10.20
C LEU A 133 -16.61 -1.81 8.86
N GLU A 134 -16.06 -0.64 8.59
CA GLU A 134 -15.29 -0.37 7.38
C GLU A 134 -14.09 -1.31 7.27
N ARG A 135 -13.35 -1.51 8.36
CA ARG A 135 -12.24 -2.47 8.40
C ARG A 135 -12.69 -3.90 8.12
N ALA A 136 -13.82 -4.34 8.67
CA ALA A 136 -14.37 -5.66 8.38
C ALA A 136 -14.75 -5.77 6.89
N ASN A 137 -15.39 -4.74 6.35
CA ASN A 137 -15.80 -4.68 4.94
C ASN A 137 -14.60 -4.76 3.99
N ILE A 138 -13.50 -4.04 4.28
CA ILE A 138 -12.27 -4.12 3.48
C ILE A 138 -11.70 -5.54 3.45
N ILE A 139 -11.69 -6.22 4.60
CA ILE A 139 -11.20 -7.61 4.67
C ILE A 139 -12.12 -8.53 3.88
N GLN A 140 -13.43 -8.38 4.04
CA GLN A 140 -14.43 -9.18 3.32
C GLN A 140 -14.35 -8.98 1.81
N CYS A 141 -14.27 -7.74 1.32
CA CYS A 141 -14.15 -7.47 -0.11
C CYS A 141 -12.90 -8.14 -0.71
N ARG A 142 -11.76 -8.07 -0.01
CA ARG A 142 -10.53 -8.75 -0.45
C ARG A 142 -10.66 -10.27 -0.46
N LEU A 143 -11.36 -10.83 0.52
CA LEU A 143 -11.65 -12.26 0.59
C LEU A 143 -12.54 -12.69 -0.58
N ASP A 144 -13.57 -11.92 -0.89
CA ASP A 144 -14.47 -12.18 -2.01
C ASP A 144 -13.75 -12.05 -3.37
N GLU A 145 -12.85 -11.08 -3.50
CA GLU A 145 -12.00 -10.89 -4.69
C GLU A 145 -11.08 -12.10 -4.93
N GLU A 146 -10.36 -12.57 -3.92
CA GLU A 146 -9.49 -13.75 -4.02
C GLU A 146 -10.29 -15.02 -4.33
N ASN A 147 -11.45 -15.21 -3.67
CA ASN A 147 -12.36 -16.33 -3.98
C ASN A 147 -12.89 -16.27 -5.42
N SER A 148 -13.29 -15.09 -5.89
CA SER A 148 -13.74 -14.89 -7.27
C SER A 148 -12.63 -15.18 -8.27
N LEU A 149 -11.40 -14.74 -7.98
CA LEU A 149 -10.24 -14.97 -8.83
C LEU A 149 -9.92 -16.47 -8.92
N LEU A 150 -9.92 -17.17 -7.78
CA LEU A 150 -9.72 -18.61 -7.72
C LEU A 150 -10.78 -19.36 -8.53
N ALA A 151 -12.06 -19.04 -8.32
CA ALA A 151 -13.17 -19.65 -9.05
C ALA A 151 -13.08 -19.42 -10.57
N LYS A 152 -12.72 -18.20 -11.00
CA LYS A 152 -12.51 -17.88 -12.42
C LYS A 152 -11.36 -18.69 -13.01
N LYS A 153 -10.24 -18.81 -12.29
CA LYS A 153 -9.07 -19.59 -12.76
C LYS A 153 -9.41 -21.09 -12.85
N GLN A 154 -10.10 -21.63 -11.85
CA GLN A 154 -10.57 -23.02 -11.85
C GLN A 154 -11.51 -23.31 -13.04
N ALA A 155 -12.47 -22.42 -13.31
CA ALA A 155 -13.37 -22.56 -14.45
C ALA A 155 -12.63 -22.46 -15.80
N ALA A 156 -11.64 -21.57 -15.91
CA ALA A 156 -10.82 -21.44 -17.11
C ALA A 156 -9.94 -22.68 -17.35
N PHE A 157 -9.34 -23.22 -16.29
CA PHE A 157 -8.52 -24.43 -16.36
C PHE A 157 -9.35 -25.66 -16.78
N GLN A 158 -10.54 -25.85 -16.20
CA GLN A 158 -11.44 -26.93 -16.60
C GLN A 158 -11.83 -26.90 -18.09
N ARG A 159 -11.91 -25.70 -18.69
CA ARG A 159 -12.23 -25.53 -20.12
C ARG A 159 -11.05 -25.82 -21.06
N ASN A 160 -9.83 -25.56 -20.62
CA ASN A 160 -8.62 -25.62 -21.46
C ASN A 160 -7.71 -26.82 -21.12
N ARG A 161 -8.18 -27.74 -20.28
CA ARG A 161 -7.39 -28.82 -19.70
C ARG A 161 -6.66 -29.71 -20.73
N ASP A 162 -7.27 -29.93 -21.90
CA ASP A 162 -6.72 -30.83 -22.91
C ASP A 162 -5.82 -30.12 -23.95
N HIS A 163 -5.45 -28.84 -23.74
CA HIS A 163 -4.78 -28.02 -24.75
C HIS A 163 -3.39 -27.49 -24.38
N VAL A 164 -2.93 -27.65 -23.12
CA VAL A 164 -1.65 -27.07 -22.68
C VAL A 164 -0.87 -28.06 -21.82
N GLU A 165 0.25 -28.55 -22.35
CA GLU A 165 1.21 -29.40 -21.63
C GLU A 165 1.97 -28.56 -20.60
N GLY A 166 2.02 -28.97 -19.33
CA GLY A 166 2.64 -28.20 -18.23
C GLY A 166 1.74 -27.16 -17.54
N ALA A 167 0.47 -27.04 -17.95
CA ALA A 167 -0.50 -26.14 -17.30
C ALA A 167 -0.90 -26.58 -15.88
N ASP A 168 -0.73 -27.86 -15.55
CA ASP A 168 -1.12 -28.44 -14.27
C ASP A 168 -0.25 -27.88 -13.12
N ASP A 169 1.08 -27.85 -13.29
CA ASP A 169 2.01 -27.35 -12.27
C ASP A 169 1.82 -25.85 -11.98
N GLU A 170 1.60 -25.04 -13.02
CA GLU A 170 1.33 -23.61 -12.86
C GLU A 170 -0.02 -23.35 -12.18
N PHE A 171 -1.03 -24.16 -12.52
CA PHE A 171 -2.34 -24.09 -11.90
C PHE A 171 -2.32 -24.52 -10.43
N GLU A 172 -1.58 -25.58 -10.09
CA GLU A 172 -1.39 -26.03 -8.71
C GLU A 172 -0.70 -24.96 -7.87
N ARG A 173 0.38 -24.34 -8.38
CA ARG A 173 1.05 -23.21 -7.70
C ARG A 173 0.10 -22.05 -7.47
N PHE A 174 -0.67 -21.66 -8.48
CA PHE A 174 -1.67 -20.61 -8.35
C PHE A 174 -2.72 -20.94 -7.29
N CYS A 175 -3.25 -22.17 -7.29
CA CYS A 175 -4.23 -22.61 -6.30
C CYS A 175 -3.65 -22.58 -4.89
N ALA A 176 -2.42 -23.07 -4.70
CA ALA A 176 -1.74 -23.05 -3.40
C ALA A 176 -1.55 -21.62 -2.88
N GLU A 177 -1.14 -20.69 -3.75
CA GLU A 177 -0.95 -19.29 -3.38
C GLU A 177 -2.29 -18.59 -3.05
N ALA A 178 -3.32 -18.80 -3.86
CA ALA A 178 -4.66 -18.25 -3.62
C ALA A 178 -5.25 -18.77 -2.31
N MET A 179 -5.15 -20.09 -2.04
CA MET A 179 -5.60 -20.69 -0.78
C MET A 179 -4.87 -20.10 0.42
N PHE A 180 -3.56 -19.88 0.32
CA PHE A 180 -2.79 -19.25 1.38
C PHE A 180 -3.27 -17.82 1.67
N ARG A 181 -3.53 -17.01 0.64
CA ARG A 181 -4.07 -15.65 0.82
C ARG A 181 -5.47 -15.67 1.45
N ILE A 182 -6.35 -16.56 0.99
CA ILE A 182 -7.69 -16.76 1.54
C ILE A 182 -7.62 -17.08 3.03
N GLN A 183 -6.80 -18.05 3.44
CA GLN A 183 -6.64 -18.44 4.85
C GLN A 183 -6.18 -17.25 5.73
N ILE A 184 -5.25 -16.44 5.24
CA ILE A 184 -4.79 -15.24 5.95
C ILE A 184 -5.94 -14.24 6.11
N LEU A 185 -6.76 -14.03 5.08
CA LEU A 185 -7.89 -13.10 5.11
C LEU A 185 -8.99 -13.59 6.07
N GLU A 186 -9.30 -14.89 6.06
CA GLU A 186 -10.23 -15.53 7.00
C GLU A 186 -9.75 -15.37 8.46
N GLN A 187 -8.47 -15.67 8.70
CA GLN A 187 -7.88 -15.50 10.04
C GLN A 187 -7.95 -14.03 10.50
N ARG A 188 -7.66 -13.07 9.61
CA ARG A 188 -7.75 -11.64 9.92
C ARG A 188 -9.18 -11.20 10.20
N LEU A 189 -10.16 -11.71 9.46
CA LEU A 189 -11.57 -11.41 9.68
C LEU A 189 -12.01 -11.92 11.05
N SER A 190 -11.72 -13.18 11.37
CA SER A 190 -12.04 -13.81 12.65
C SER A 190 -11.41 -13.06 13.84
N GLN A 191 -10.12 -12.71 13.75
CA GLN A 191 -9.45 -11.91 14.79
C GLN A 191 -10.06 -10.51 14.94
N HIS A 192 -10.50 -9.90 13.83
CA HIS A 192 -11.15 -8.60 13.87
C HIS A 192 -12.52 -8.69 14.55
N GLU A 193 -13.34 -9.70 14.24
CA GLU A 193 -14.62 -9.95 14.90
C GLU A 193 -14.47 -10.16 16.41
N GLU A 194 -13.48 -10.95 16.82
CA GLU A 194 -13.19 -11.22 18.24
C GLU A 194 -12.78 -9.94 18.99
N THR A 195 -11.90 -9.13 18.41
CA THR A 195 -11.35 -7.95 19.09
C THR A 195 -12.18 -6.68 18.92
N ALA A 196 -13.08 -6.60 17.93
CA ALA A 196 -13.85 -5.40 17.63
C ALA A 196 -14.78 -5.01 18.78
N LEU A 197 -15.51 -5.98 19.34
CA LEU A 197 -16.40 -5.75 20.47
C LEU A 197 -15.64 -5.27 21.71
N GLN A 198 -14.48 -5.89 21.99
CA GLN A 198 -13.62 -5.50 23.10
C GLN A 198 -13.08 -4.07 22.92
N LYS A 199 -12.65 -3.70 21.70
CA LYS A 199 -12.19 -2.33 21.41
C LYS A 199 -13.28 -1.29 21.59
N TYR A 200 -14.51 -1.61 21.17
CA TYR A 200 -15.67 -0.73 21.37
C TYR A 200 -15.98 -0.56 22.86
N ALA A 201 -16.05 -1.66 23.61
CA ALA A 201 -16.32 -1.63 25.05
C ALA A 201 -15.25 -0.85 25.83
N ASN A 202 -13.97 -1.04 25.46
CA ASN A 202 -12.85 -0.30 26.07
C ASN A 202 -12.96 1.21 25.81
N LEU A 203 -13.40 1.62 24.61
CA LEU A 203 -13.61 3.04 24.32
C LEU A 203 -14.79 3.61 25.10
N ASP A 204 -15.92 2.90 25.16
CA ASP A 204 -17.08 3.32 25.97
C ASP A 204 -16.70 3.50 27.45
N GLN A 205 -15.93 2.56 28.00
CA GLN A 205 -15.43 2.67 29.37
C GLN A 205 -14.52 3.88 29.56
N LYS A 206 -13.62 4.17 28.61
CA LYS A 206 -12.74 5.35 28.66
C LYS A 206 -13.55 6.64 28.63
N LEU A 207 -14.55 6.74 27.76
CA LEU A 207 -15.39 7.93 27.66
C LEU A 207 -16.19 8.18 28.94
N ARG A 208 -16.69 7.13 29.61
CA ARG A 208 -17.36 7.23 30.93
C ARG A 208 -16.44 7.71 32.06
N GLN A 209 -15.13 7.64 31.88
CA GLN A 209 -14.15 8.03 32.89
C GLN A 209 -13.39 9.30 32.48
N ASP A 210 -13.62 9.82 31.26
CA ASP A 210 -12.88 10.96 30.74
C ASP A 210 -13.33 12.25 31.46
N PRO A 211 -12.40 13.01 32.08
CA PRO A 211 -12.72 14.23 32.82
C PRO A 211 -13.31 15.34 31.93
N ARG A 212 -13.06 15.32 30.61
CA ARG A 212 -13.62 16.28 29.65
C ARG A 212 -15.12 16.07 29.42
N LEU A 213 -15.66 14.92 29.81
CA LEU A 213 -17.09 14.61 29.76
C LEU A 213 -17.74 14.66 31.14
N THR A 214 -17.22 15.50 32.05
CA THR A 214 -17.67 15.61 33.45
C THR A 214 -19.16 15.89 33.62
N GLY A 215 -19.81 16.57 32.67
CA GLY A 215 -21.27 16.76 32.65
C GLY A 215 -22.07 15.44 32.64
N LEU A 216 -21.50 14.37 32.08
CA LEU A 216 -22.08 13.02 32.03
C LEU A 216 -21.74 12.16 33.27
N ASN A 217 -20.58 12.40 33.87
CA ASN A 217 -20.03 11.56 34.95
C ASN A 217 -20.53 11.95 36.35
N ALA A 218 -21.29 13.05 36.48
CA ALA A 218 -21.79 13.60 37.74
C ALA A 218 -23.12 12.98 38.24
N LYS A 219 -23.42 11.72 37.91
CA LYS A 219 -24.59 10.97 38.42
C LYS A 219 -24.18 9.77 39.27
#